data_AF-A0A5E6N355-F1
#
_entry.id   AF-A0A5E6N355-F1
#
_cell.length_a   1.000
_cell.length_b   1.000
_cell.length_c   1.000
_cell.angle_alpha   90.00
_cell.angle_beta   90.00
_cell.angle_gamma   90.00
#
_symmetry.space_group_name_H-M   'P 1'
#
loop_
_entity.id
_entity.type
_entity.pdbx_description
1 polymer ?
#
loop_
_entity_poly.entity_id
_entity_poly.type
_entity_poly.pdbx_seq_one_letter_code
_entity_poly.pdbx_strand_id
1 'polypeptide(L)'
;MILAPVVQNRKGSHTKMLDELSNQGFLRARVDGKVIYLDELDELNGKIRHTIEIVVDRLKVRKEASLRLSESLETALNLSAGLVRIASMDEASKQEELVFQLSFLVWNAVIL
;
A
#
# COMPACT_ATOMS: atom_id res chain seq x y z
N MET A 1 5.26 5.66 6.56
CA MET A 1 4.57 5.47 5.29
C MET A 1 3.38 4.57 5.54
N ILE A 2 2.24 4.90 4.95
CA ILE A 2 1.06 4.02 4.87
C ILE A 2 1.07 3.41 3.48
N LEU A 3 1.09 2.08 3.43
CA LEU A 3 1.30 1.30 2.22
C LEU A 3 0.12 0.36 1.99
N ALA A 4 -0.33 0.26 0.75
CA ALA A 4 -1.37 -0.68 0.32
C ALA A 4 -0.73 -1.83 -0.48
N PRO A 5 -0.61 -3.06 0.07
CA PRO A 5 0.02 -4.19 -0.62
C PRO A 5 -0.86 -4.76 -1.75
N VAL A 6 -0.75 -4.20 -2.95
CA VAL A 6 -1.56 -4.59 -4.12
C VAL A 6 -1.04 -5.86 -4.81
N VAL A 7 0.27 -6.16 -4.69
CA VAL A 7 0.86 -7.42 -5.14
C VAL A 7 1.82 -7.94 -4.08
N GLN A 8 1.70 -9.23 -3.78
CA GLN A 8 2.56 -9.90 -2.80
C GLN A 8 3.14 -11.18 -3.38
N ASN A 9 4.44 -11.15 -3.68
CA ASN A 9 5.21 -12.31 -4.14
C ASN A 9 4.57 -13.05 -5.34
N ARG A 10 4.11 -12.31 -6.35
CA ARG A 10 3.47 -12.84 -7.56
C ARG A 10 4.31 -12.56 -8.79
N LYS A 11 4.28 -13.47 -9.77
CA LYS A 11 4.89 -13.26 -11.08
C LYS A 11 4.01 -12.37 -11.96
N GLY A 12 4.62 -11.52 -12.77
CA GLY A 12 3.93 -10.69 -13.75
C GLY A 12 4.58 -9.31 -13.91
N SER A 13 4.35 -8.65 -15.05
CA SER A 13 4.81 -7.27 -15.27
C SER A 13 3.93 -6.25 -14.56
N HIS A 14 2.67 -6.62 -14.29
CA HIS A 14 1.68 -5.77 -13.60
C HIS A 14 1.38 -4.42 -14.27
N THR A 15 1.80 -4.21 -15.52
CA THR A 15 1.73 -2.94 -16.25
C THR A 15 0.33 -2.33 -16.22
N LYS A 16 -0.70 -3.08 -16.63
CA LYS A 16 -2.08 -2.58 -16.67
C LYS A 16 -2.57 -2.06 -15.31
N MET A 17 -2.25 -2.76 -14.23
CA MET A 17 -2.68 -2.35 -12.89
C MET A 17 -1.88 -1.14 -12.39
N LEU A 18 -0.59 -1.07 -12.69
CA LEU A 18 0.24 0.11 -12.39
C LEU A 18 -0.25 1.35 -13.15
N ASP A 19 -0.62 1.20 -14.42
CA ASP A 19 -1.21 2.27 -15.23
C ASP A 19 -2.56 2.74 -14.67
N GLU A 20 -3.43 1.80 -14.29
CA GLU A 20 -4.72 2.11 -13.65
C GLU A 20 -4.54 2.88 -12.35
N LEU A 21 -3.53 2.53 -11.53
CA LEU A 21 -3.23 3.23 -10.28
C LEU A 21 -2.61 4.61 -10.52
N SER A 22 -1.74 4.75 -11.52
CA SER A 22 -1.21 6.05 -11.94
C SER A 22 -2.34 6.98 -12.39
N ASN A 23 -3.27 6.47 -13.21
CA ASN A 23 -4.46 7.22 -13.67
C ASN A 23 -5.42 7.60 -12.52
N GLN A 24 -5.43 6.85 -11.42
CA GLN A 24 -6.17 7.21 -10.19
C GLN A 24 -5.47 8.30 -9.35
N GLY A 25 -4.30 8.77 -9.77
CA GLY A 25 -3.55 9.85 -9.13
C GLY A 25 -2.54 9.38 -8.08
N PHE A 26 -2.26 8.07 -7.99
CA PHE A 26 -1.15 7.59 -7.17
C PHE A 26 0.18 7.96 -7.82
N LEU A 27 1.10 8.51 -7.04
CA LEU A 27 2.38 9.00 -7.55
C LEU A 27 3.54 8.03 -7.32
N ARG A 28 3.48 7.26 -6.22
CA ARG A 28 4.61 6.44 -5.77
C ARG A 28 4.16 5.05 -5.40
N ALA A 29 5.03 4.08 -5.71
CA ALA A 29 4.92 2.72 -5.24
C ALA A 29 6.24 2.29 -4.60
N ARG A 30 6.16 1.35 -3.67
CA ARG A 30 7.28 0.56 -3.21
C ARG A 30 7.29 -0.75 -3.98
N VAL A 31 8.26 -0.92 -4.87
CA VAL A 31 8.43 -2.11 -5.69
C VAL A 31 9.68 -2.84 -5.23
N ASP A 32 9.51 -4.09 -4.79
CA ASP A 32 10.60 -4.94 -4.29
C ASP A 32 11.46 -4.23 -3.23
N GLY A 33 10.79 -3.49 -2.34
CA GLY A 33 11.40 -2.73 -1.24
C GLY A 33 11.85 -1.32 -1.61
N LYS A 34 11.89 -0.94 -2.89
CA LYS A 34 12.35 0.40 -3.32
C LYS A 34 11.18 1.32 -3.63
N VAL A 35 11.18 2.50 -3.03
CA VAL A 35 10.18 3.54 -3.33
C VAL A 35 10.59 4.27 -4.62
N ILE A 36 9.68 4.28 -5.59
CA ILE A 36 9.87 4.88 -6.91
C ILE A 36 8.62 5.66 -7.31
N TYR A 37 8.75 6.58 -8.24
CA TYR A 37 7.59 7.20 -8.87
C TYR A 37 6.98 6.26 -9.93
N LEU A 38 5.66 6.29 -10.09
CA LEU A 38 4.97 5.44 -11.05
C LEU A 38 5.19 5.87 -12.50
N ASP A 39 5.42 7.15 -12.76
CA ASP A 39 5.74 7.69 -14.08
C ASP A 39 7.20 7.43 -14.51
N GLU A 40 8.09 7.21 -13.55
CA GLU A 40 9.49 6.83 -13.76
C GLU A 40 9.72 5.30 -13.67
N LEU A 41 8.67 4.51 -13.48
CA LEU A 41 8.80 3.06 -13.32
C LEU A 41 8.97 2.37 -14.68
N ASP A 42 10.13 1.76 -14.89
CA ASP A 42 10.38 0.87 -16.03
C ASP A 42 9.50 -0.40 -15.97
N GLU A 43 9.30 -1.05 -17.11
CA GLU A 43 8.52 -2.29 -17.17
C GLU A 43 9.12 -3.40 -16.29
N LEU A 44 8.29 -3.99 -15.43
CA LEU A 44 8.71 -5.08 -14.55
C LEU A 44 8.90 -6.40 -15.32
N ASN A 45 9.92 -7.16 -14.96
CA ASN A 45 10.20 -8.46 -15.57
C ASN A 45 9.12 -9.49 -15.19
N GLY A 46 8.19 -9.76 -16.09
CA GLY A 46 7.08 -10.69 -15.84
C GLY A 46 7.45 -12.15 -15.54
N LYS A 47 8.72 -12.56 -15.66
CA LYS A 47 9.17 -13.93 -15.35
C LYS A 47 9.48 -14.15 -13.87
N ILE A 48 9.74 -13.09 -13.11
CA ILE A 48 10.11 -13.15 -11.69
C ILE A 48 8.96 -12.69 -10.81
N ARG A 49 9.07 -12.94 -9.50
CA ARG A 49 8.07 -12.53 -8.52
C ARG A 49 8.37 -11.13 -8.02
N HIS A 50 7.33 -10.33 -7.90
CA HIS A 50 7.38 -8.97 -7.39
C HIS A 50 6.48 -8.80 -6.17
N THR A 51 6.82 -7.82 -5.33
CA THR A 51 5.96 -7.24 -4.30
C THR A 51 5.79 -5.76 -4.59
N ILE A 52 4.55 -5.31 -4.72
CA ILE A 52 4.20 -3.94 -5.10
C ILE A 52 3.24 -3.39 -4.04
N GLU A 53 3.59 -2.24 -3.49
CA GLU A 53 2.80 -1.58 -2.46
C GLU A 53 2.63 -0.11 -2.82
N ILE A 54 1.39 0.36 -2.95
CA ILE A 54 1.16 1.78 -3.25
C ILE A 54 1.42 2.62 -2.01
N VAL A 55 2.18 3.71 -2.18
CA VAL A 55 2.43 4.67 -1.12
C VAL A 55 1.21 5.60 -1.02
N VAL A 56 0.31 5.29 -0.11
CA VAL A 56 -0.94 6.04 0.09
C VAL A 56 -0.67 7.35 0.81
N ASP A 57 0.13 7.31 1.89
CA ASP A 57 0.49 8.53 2.61
C ASP A 57 1.89 8.47 3.25
N ARG A 58 2.48 9.66 3.38
CA ARG A 58 3.73 9.93 4.07
C ARG A 58 3.50 10.96 5.17
N LEU A 59 2.91 10.52 6.28
CA LEU A 59 2.68 11.37 7.46
C LEU A 59 3.74 11.20 8.56
N LYS A 60 3.95 12.26 9.33
CA LYS A 60 4.68 12.24 10.60
C LYS A 60 3.67 12.13 11.74
N VAL A 61 3.98 11.33 12.76
CA VAL A 61 3.08 11.13 13.92
C VAL A 61 2.96 12.44 14.70
N ARG A 62 1.73 13.00 14.75
CA ARG A 62 1.34 14.21 15.47
C ARG A 62 -0.10 14.06 15.96
N LYS A 63 -0.49 14.77 17.03
CA LYS A 63 -1.83 14.64 17.63
C LYS A 63 -2.95 15.05 16.66
N GLU A 64 -2.68 16.01 15.80
CA GLU A 64 -3.63 16.58 14.84
C GLU A 64 -3.80 15.70 13.58
N ALA A 65 -3.00 14.64 13.44
CA ALA A 65 -2.99 13.80 12.24
C ALA A 65 -4.08 12.71 12.23
N SER A 66 -4.91 12.61 13.28
CA SER A 66 -5.84 11.47 13.44
C SER A 66 -6.84 11.35 12.29
N LEU A 67 -7.44 12.45 11.82
CA LEU A 67 -8.42 12.41 10.73
C LEU A 67 -7.77 11.93 9.41
N ARG A 68 -6.67 12.57 9.02
CA ARG A 68 -5.89 12.21 7.84
C ARG A 68 -5.37 10.77 7.89
N LEU A 69 -4.96 10.31 9.08
CA LEU A 69 -4.54 8.93 9.30
C LEU A 69 -5.69 7.97 8.99
N SER A 70 -6.89 8.23 9.50
CA SER A 70 -8.07 7.40 9.23
C SER A 70 -8.40 7.33 7.74
N GLU A 71 -8.46 8.48 7.05
CA GLU A 71 -8.72 8.56 5.61
C GLU A 71 -7.67 7.80 4.78
N SER A 72 -6.40 7.91 5.18
CA SER A 72 -5.30 7.21 4.52
C SER A 72 -5.35 5.69 4.76
N LEU A 73 -5.71 5.26 5.96
CA LEU A 73 -5.89 3.85 6.29
C LEU A 73 -7.06 3.26 5.49
N GLU A 74 -8.21 3.94 5.46
CA GLU A 74 -9.37 3.51 4.68
C GLU A 74 -9.02 3.36 3.20
N THR A 75 -8.33 4.36 2.63
CA THR A 75 -7.83 4.30 1.25
C THR A 75 -6.93 3.08 1.02
N ALA A 76 -5.97 2.83 1.90
CA ALA A 76 -5.05 1.71 1.76
C ALA A 76 -5.73 0.33 1.86
N LEU A 77 -6.67 0.21 2.80
CA LEU A 77 -7.46 -0.99 3.02
C LEU A 77 -8.35 -1.29 1.80
N ASN A 78 -8.99 -0.28 1.22
CA ASN A 78 -9.80 -0.42 0.01
C ASN A 78 -8.97 -0.85 -1.21
N LEU A 79 -7.74 -0.33 -1.35
CA LEU A 79 -6.84 -0.69 -2.45
C LEU A 79 -6.26 -2.10 -2.37
N SER A 80 -6.11 -2.67 -1.17
CA SER A 80 -5.38 -3.92 -0.96
C SER A 80 -6.18 -4.99 -0.21
N ALA A 81 -7.48 -5.06 -0.50
CA ALA A 81 -8.39 -6.10 0.00
C ALA A 81 -8.34 -6.25 1.53
N GLY A 82 -8.30 -5.12 2.24
CA GLY A 82 -8.30 -5.06 3.70
C GLY A 82 -6.91 -5.22 4.33
N LEU A 83 -5.82 -5.11 3.58
CA LEU A 83 -4.47 -5.06 4.14
C LEU A 83 -3.94 -3.63 4.21
N VAL A 84 -3.06 -3.36 5.16
CA VAL A 84 -2.28 -2.12 5.18
C VAL A 84 -0.96 -2.38 5.89
N ARG A 85 0.11 -1.80 5.36
CA ARG A 85 1.44 -1.89 5.96
C ARG A 85 1.93 -0.51 6.36
N ILE A 86 2.49 -0.41 7.56
CA ILE A 86 3.11 0.79 8.11
C ILE A 86 4.61 0.57 8.16
N ALA A 87 5.34 1.39 7.42
CA ALA A 87 6.80 1.36 7.37
C ALA A 87 7.39 2.71 7.82
N SER A 88 8.56 2.70 8.45
CA SER A 88 9.30 3.95 8.71
C SER A 88 9.68 4.63 7.39
N MET A 89 9.85 5.96 7.40
CA MET A 89 10.44 6.67 6.26
C MET A 89 11.97 6.67 6.30
N ASP A 90 12.54 6.32 7.45
CA ASP A 90 13.98 6.32 7.65
C ASP A 90 14.50 4.90 7.50
N GLU A 91 15.17 4.64 6.37
CA GLU A 91 15.82 3.37 6.05
C GLU A 91 16.90 2.99 7.07
N ALA A 92 17.50 3.96 7.77
CA ALA A 92 18.50 3.72 8.81
C ALA A 92 17.86 3.24 10.12
N SER A 93 16.57 3.56 10.33
CA SER A 93 15.81 3.08 11.47
C SER A 93 15.35 1.64 11.20
N LYS A 94 16.03 0.65 11.81
CA LYS A 94 15.60 -0.77 11.84
C LYS A 94 14.35 -0.96 12.71
N GLN A 95 13.28 -0.23 12.42
CA GLN A 95 11.99 -0.44 13.04
C GLN A 95 11.27 -1.56 12.28
N GLU A 96 10.61 -2.45 13.02
CA GLU A 96 9.79 -3.49 12.41
C GLU A 96 8.59 -2.85 11.69
N GLU A 97 8.29 -3.37 10.50
CA GLU A 97 7.10 -2.94 9.76
C GLU A 97 5.85 -3.52 10.44
N LEU A 98 4.86 -2.67 10.68
CA LEU A 98 3.58 -3.11 11.23
C LEU A 98 2.65 -3.48 10.08
N VAL A 99 2.00 -4.63 10.18
CA VAL A 99 0.99 -5.06 9.22
C VAL A 99 -0.35 -5.12 9.95
N PHE A 100 -1.35 -4.45 9.39
CA PHE A 100 -2.72 -4.54 9.84
C PHE A 100 -3.57 -5.18 8.76
N GLN A 101 -4.54 -5.97 9.18
CA GLN A 101 -5.53 -6.59 8.32
C GLN A 101 -6.92 -6.35 8.91
N LEU A 102 -7.83 -5.83 8.10
CA LEU A 102 -9.25 -5.90 8.40
C LEU A 102 -9.70 -7.36 8.25
N SER A 103 -9.90 -8.03 9.39
CA SER A 103 -10.61 -9.30 9.43
C SER A 103 -12.10 -9.01 9.52
N PHE A 104 -12.80 -9.15 8.41
CA PHE A 104 -14.26 -9.19 8.41
C PHE A 104 -14.71 -10.59 8.86
N LEU A 105 -15.00 -10.74 10.15
CA LEU A 105 -16.02 -11.70 10.60
C LEU A 105 -17.38 -11.13 10.17
N VAL A 106 -17.84 -11.44 8.96
CA VAL A 106 -19.27 -11.30 8.62
C VAL A 106 -19.97 -12.60 8.99
N TRP A 107 -20.51 -12.70 10.20
CA TRP A 107 -21.71 -13.48 10.51
C TRP A 107 -22.42 -12.78 11.69
N ASN A 108 -23.65 -12.32 11.46
CA ASN A 108 -24.61 -11.74 12.42
C ASN A 108 -24.43 -10.28 12.90
N ALA A 109 -24.73 -9.35 12.00
CA ALA A 109 -25.52 -8.16 12.34
C ALA A 109 -26.59 -7.91 11.25
N VAL A 110 -27.26 -8.98 10.85
CA VAL A 110 -28.65 -8.93 10.36
C VAL A 110 -29.54 -9.37 11.53
N ILE A 111 -29.51 -8.58 12.60
CA ILE A 111 -30.59 -8.42 13.57
C ILE A 111 -30.45 -6.99 14.08
N LEU A 112 -31.08 -6.06 13.38
CA LEU A 112 -31.97 -5.02 13.92
C LEU A 112 -32.79 -4.46 12.74
#